data_AF-A0A0R3Q9V3-F1
#
_entry.id   AF-A0A0R3Q9V3-F1
#
_cell.length_a   1.000
_cell.length_b   1.000
_cell.length_c   1.000
_cell.angle_alpha   90.00
_cell.angle_beta   90.00
_cell.angle_gamma   90.00
#
_symmetry.space_group_name_H-M   'P 1'
#
loop_
_entity.id
_entity.type
_entity.pdbx_description
1 polymer ?
#
loop_
_entity_poly.entity_id
_entity_poly.type
_entity_poly.pdbx_seq_one_letter_code
_entity_poly.pdbx_strand_id
1 'polypeptide(L)'
;MNKRRFEEAGLLFKRANNMTMALQCYQSAQKWREMIECGQIMNMANKELSDLLQKMIPNFESRGKFMDIAEILSFVDKKSNMVQIVEYYCKADAWSFAMNHAFGNEELTKIVSQAASVRYEQILQSIENWENLLEQYCCRLEVVRENKENSLKAAIKRFEDHDLPASEVKFSSLFEISFEGMRETSSAMSDISKISTVSTASARRRKHIEKKKKVLKEGTQYEDAALLNALKDTMSLIDSQQGIP
;
A
#
# COMPACT_ATOMS: atom_id res chain seq x y z
N MET A 1 14.20 20.69 -1.10
CA MET A 1 14.06 20.16 -2.48
C MET A 1 12.92 20.90 -3.16
N ASN A 2 13.18 21.58 -4.27
CA ASN A 2 12.17 22.33 -5.03
C ASN A 2 11.19 21.34 -5.67
N LYS A 3 10.05 21.09 -5.00
CA LYS A 3 8.94 20.32 -5.57
C LYS A 3 8.46 21.16 -6.75
N ARG A 4 8.63 20.71 -7.99
CA ARG A 4 8.14 21.45 -9.16
C ARG A 4 6.61 21.44 -9.10
N ARG A 5 6.01 22.56 -8.70
CA ARG A 5 4.57 22.68 -8.46
C ARG A 5 3.85 23.15 -9.74
N PHE A 6 3.91 22.31 -10.76
CA PHE A 6 3.37 22.64 -12.08
C PHE A 6 1.86 22.87 -12.07
N GLU A 7 1.11 22.13 -11.25
CA GLU A 7 -0.34 22.32 -11.10
C GLU A 7 -0.67 23.72 -10.55
N GLU A 8 0.05 24.15 -9.51
CA GLU A 8 -0.14 25.46 -8.89
C GLU A 8 0.28 26.60 -9.83
N ALA A 9 1.39 26.42 -10.56
CA ALA A 9 1.81 27.37 -11.59
C ALA A 9 0.77 27.48 -12.73
N GLY A 10 0.22 26.34 -13.18
CA GLY A 10 -0.84 26.30 -14.18
C GLY A 10 -2.08 27.09 -13.76
N LEU A 11 -2.50 26.93 -12.50
CA LEU A 11 -3.61 27.69 -11.93
C LEU A 11 -3.35 29.21 -11.93
N LEU A 12 -2.14 29.64 -11.58
CA LEU A 12 -1.76 31.06 -11.57
C LEU A 12 -1.74 31.65 -12.99
N PHE A 13 -1.16 30.93 -13.97
CA PHE A 13 -1.16 31.38 -15.36
C PHE A 13 -2.58 31.43 -15.94
N LYS A 14 -3.42 30.43 -15.63
CA LYS A 14 -4.82 30.42 -16.04
C LYS A 14 -5.57 31.64 -15.49
N ARG A 15 -5.40 31.97 -14.20
CA ARG A 15 -5.97 33.17 -13.58
C ARG A 15 -5.45 34.48 -14.18
N ALA A 16 -4.22 34.49 -14.66
CA ALA A 16 -3.63 35.62 -15.38
C ALA A 16 -4.02 35.66 -16.87
N ASN A 17 -4.96 34.83 -17.32
CA ASN A 17 -5.35 34.66 -18.73
C ASN A 17 -4.21 34.26 -19.68
N ASN A 18 -3.09 33.76 -19.15
CA ASN A 18 -2.01 33.21 -19.96
C ASN A 18 -2.24 31.72 -20.19
N MET A 19 -3.18 31.41 -21.09
CA MET A 19 -3.62 30.03 -21.36
C MET A 19 -2.52 29.17 -21.97
N THR A 20 -1.61 29.75 -22.76
CA THR A 20 -0.47 29.00 -23.35
C THR A 20 0.46 28.46 -22.26
N MET A 21 0.83 29.30 -21.29
CA MET A 21 1.68 28.87 -20.17
C MET A 21 0.93 27.94 -19.22
N ALA A 22 -0.37 28.17 -19.01
CA ALA A 22 -1.22 27.27 -18.23
C ALA A 22 -1.25 25.86 -18.84
N LEU A 23 -1.47 25.74 -20.16
CA LEU A 23 -1.49 24.47 -20.89
C LEU A 23 -0.17 23.71 -20.72
N GLN A 24 0.98 24.37 -20.88
CA GLN A 24 2.30 23.74 -20.70
C GLN A 24 2.52 23.24 -19.26
N CYS A 25 2.06 24.01 -18.28
CA CYS A 25 2.11 23.62 -16.87
C CYS A 25 1.21 22.41 -16.60
N TYR A 26 -0.02 22.39 -17.11
CA TYR A 26 -0.94 21.26 -16.95
C TYR A 26 -0.45 20.00 -17.67
N GLN A 27 0.18 20.13 -18.83
CA GLN A 27 0.84 19.02 -19.51
C GLN A 27 1.97 18.43 -18.65
N SER A 28 2.80 19.29 -18.05
CA SER A 28 3.86 18.87 -17.13
C SER A 28 3.31 18.23 -15.84
N ALA A 29 2.14 18.70 -15.38
CA ALA A 29 1.44 18.17 -14.22
C ALA A 29 0.59 16.91 -14.50
N GLN A 30 0.47 16.50 -15.78
CA GLN A 30 -0.40 15.41 -16.22
C GLN A 30 -1.89 15.65 -15.85
N LYS A 31 -2.37 16.88 -16.11
CA LYS A 31 -3.72 17.37 -15.78
C LYS A 31 -4.54 17.53 -17.05
N TRP A 32 -5.05 16.41 -17.55
CA TRP A 32 -5.65 16.32 -18.89
C TRP A 32 -6.98 17.08 -19.02
N ARG A 33 -7.80 17.14 -17.96
CA ARG A 33 -9.07 17.88 -17.97
C ARG A 33 -8.82 19.38 -18.09
N GLU A 34 -7.86 19.88 -17.32
CA GLU A 34 -7.44 21.28 -17.34
C GLU A 34 -6.78 21.66 -18.68
N MET A 35 -6.09 20.70 -19.32
CA MET A 35 -5.58 20.90 -20.69
C MET A 35 -6.71 21.05 -21.72
N ILE A 36 -7.76 20.22 -21.64
CA ILE A 36 -8.93 20.35 -22.50
C ILE A 36 -9.55 21.74 -22.34
N GLU A 37 -9.75 22.17 -21.09
CA GLU A 37 -10.32 23.48 -20.80
C GLU A 37 -9.46 24.62 -21.37
N CYS A 38 -8.13 24.58 -21.18
CA CYS A 38 -7.23 25.58 -21.76
C CYS A 38 -7.29 25.57 -23.29
N GLY A 39 -7.30 24.39 -23.92
CA GLY A 39 -7.38 24.25 -25.37
C GLY A 39 -8.69 24.78 -25.96
N GLN A 40 -9.82 24.56 -25.27
CA GLN A 40 -11.13 25.11 -25.65
C GLN A 40 -11.15 26.63 -25.56
N ILE A 41 -10.62 27.22 -24.47
CA ILE A 41 -10.55 28.69 -24.32
C ILE A 41 -9.66 29.32 -25.41
N MET A 42 -8.59 28.63 -25.80
CA MET A 42 -7.68 29.07 -26.85
C MET A 42 -8.21 28.81 -28.27
N ASN A 43 -9.39 28.19 -28.44
CA ASN A 43 -9.92 27.72 -29.73
C ASN A 43 -8.91 26.87 -30.52
N MET A 44 -8.17 25.99 -29.82
CA MET A 44 -7.25 25.05 -30.46
C MET A 44 -8.01 24.10 -31.37
N ALA A 45 -7.36 23.70 -32.47
CA ALA A 45 -7.93 22.68 -33.34
C ALA A 45 -8.08 21.36 -32.59
N ASN A 46 -9.24 20.70 -32.74
CA ASN A 46 -9.52 19.42 -32.09
C ASN A 46 -8.43 18.37 -32.33
N LYS A 47 -7.85 18.34 -33.54
CA LYS A 47 -6.75 17.44 -33.86
C LYS A 47 -5.50 17.71 -33.03
N GLU A 48 -5.13 18.98 -32.86
CA GLU A 48 -3.96 19.38 -32.05
C GLU A 48 -4.15 19.02 -30.57
N LEU A 49 -5.35 19.27 -30.04
CA LEU A 49 -5.69 18.90 -28.66
C LEU A 49 -5.68 17.37 -28.47
N SER A 50 -6.24 16.62 -29.43
CA SER A 50 -6.21 15.16 -29.42
C SER A 50 -4.79 14.59 -29.46
N ASP A 51 -3.92 15.14 -30.30
CA ASP A 51 -2.51 14.72 -30.39
C ASP A 51 -1.76 14.98 -29.07
N LEU A 52 -2.08 16.07 -28.36
CA LEU A 52 -1.51 16.35 -27.04
C LEU A 52 -1.99 15.36 -25.97
N LEU A 53 -3.28 15.05 -25.97
CA LEU A 53 -3.86 14.11 -25.00
C LEU A 53 -3.36 12.67 -25.24
N GLN A 54 -3.25 12.24 -26.49
CA GLN A 54 -2.72 10.91 -26.83
C GLN A 54 -1.28 10.72 -26.34
N LYS A 55 -0.44 11.75 -26.42
CA LYS A 55 0.95 11.71 -25.89
C LYS A 55 1.02 11.47 -24.38
N MET A 56 -0.06 11.71 -23.64
CA MET A 56 -0.10 11.47 -22.20
C MET A 56 -0.40 10.01 -21.85
N ILE A 57 -1.08 9.26 -22.72
CA ILE A 57 -1.56 7.89 -22.46
C ILE A 57 -0.47 6.99 -21.86
N PRO A 58 0.77 6.92 -22.41
CA PRO A 58 1.81 6.04 -21.84
C PRO A 58 2.18 6.38 -20.39
N ASN A 59 2.12 7.66 -20.02
CA ASN A 59 2.40 8.10 -18.65
C ASN A 59 1.28 7.67 -17.69
N PHE A 60 0.02 7.81 -18.12
CA PHE A 60 -1.12 7.32 -17.35
C PHE A 60 -1.11 5.81 -17.20
N GLU A 61 -0.71 5.08 -18.25
CA GLU A 61 -0.64 3.62 -18.25
C GLU A 61 0.42 3.12 -17.25
N SER A 62 1.61 3.75 -17.25
CA SER A 62 2.67 3.44 -16.28
C SER A 62 2.29 3.71 -14.82
N ARG A 63 1.26 4.55 -14.58
CA ARG A 63 0.76 4.91 -13.25
C ARG A 63 -0.51 4.16 -12.85
N GLY A 64 -1.00 3.25 -13.70
CA GLY A 64 -2.24 2.51 -13.46
C GLY A 64 -3.51 3.37 -13.52
N LYS A 65 -3.45 4.56 -14.15
CA LYS A 65 -4.60 5.46 -14.26
C LYS A 65 -5.46 5.11 -15.48
N PHE A 66 -6.00 3.90 -15.50
CA PHE A 66 -6.70 3.35 -16.66
C PHE A 66 -8.04 4.05 -16.95
N MET A 67 -8.76 4.50 -15.92
CA MET A 67 -10.01 5.24 -16.08
C MET A 67 -9.80 6.58 -16.81
N ASP A 68 -8.73 7.32 -16.45
CA ASP A 68 -8.35 8.57 -17.12
C ASP A 68 -8.03 8.31 -18.61
N ILE A 69 -7.38 7.19 -18.95
CA ILE A 69 -7.08 6.82 -20.34
C ILE A 69 -8.36 6.58 -21.13
N ALA A 70 -9.30 5.82 -20.58
CA ALA A 70 -10.57 5.54 -21.23
C ALA A 70 -11.35 6.84 -21.51
N GLU A 71 -11.36 7.78 -20.57
CA GLU A 71 -11.97 9.09 -20.76
C GLU A 71 -11.25 9.94 -21.82
N ILE A 72 -9.91 9.94 -21.85
CA ILE A 72 -9.13 10.61 -22.88
C ILE A 72 -9.46 10.05 -24.27
N LEU A 73 -9.48 8.72 -24.43
CA LEU A 73 -9.81 8.07 -25.69
C LEU A 73 -11.24 8.36 -26.16
N SER A 74 -12.18 8.44 -25.21
CA SER A 74 -13.57 8.82 -25.45
C SER A 74 -13.68 10.27 -25.94
N PHE A 75 -12.89 11.19 -25.36
CA PHE A 75 -12.81 12.58 -25.81
C PHE A 75 -12.20 12.72 -27.21
N VAL A 76 -11.12 11.97 -27.49
CA VAL A 76 -10.39 12.05 -28.76
C VAL A 76 -11.22 11.54 -29.94
N ASP A 77 -11.70 10.31 -29.86
CA ASP A 77 -12.63 9.72 -30.83
C ASP A 77 -13.27 8.47 -30.22
N LYS A 78 -14.49 8.64 -29.69
CA LYS A 78 -15.24 7.54 -29.08
C LYS A 78 -15.52 6.38 -30.05
N LYS A 79 -15.80 6.66 -31.33
CA LYS A 79 -16.22 5.63 -32.27
C LYS A 79 -15.03 4.77 -32.69
N SER A 80 -13.91 5.40 -33.03
CA SER A 80 -12.71 4.68 -33.45
C SER A 80 -12.05 3.93 -32.29
N ASN A 81 -12.19 4.41 -31.05
CA ASN A 81 -11.50 3.84 -29.88
C ASN A 81 -12.39 2.97 -28.99
N MET A 82 -13.61 2.63 -29.42
CA MET A 82 -14.61 1.97 -28.55
C MET A 82 -14.08 0.71 -27.86
N VAL A 83 -13.39 -0.16 -28.59
CA VAL A 83 -12.80 -1.39 -28.05
C VAL A 83 -11.79 -1.08 -26.95
N GLN A 84 -10.84 -0.17 -27.21
CA GLN A 84 -9.82 0.22 -26.25
C GLN A 84 -10.43 0.89 -25.01
N ILE A 85 -11.46 1.72 -25.18
CA ILE A 85 -12.18 2.37 -24.08
C ILE A 85 -12.76 1.30 -23.14
N VAL A 86 -13.42 0.27 -23.70
CA VAL A 86 -13.98 -0.84 -22.92
C VAL A 86 -12.86 -1.61 -22.20
N GLU A 87 -11.77 -1.95 -22.89
CA GLU A 87 -10.63 -2.65 -22.30
C GLU A 87 -10.00 -1.87 -21.14
N TYR A 88 -9.82 -0.55 -21.28
CA TYR A 88 -9.27 0.29 -20.21
C TYR A 88 -10.22 0.46 -19.03
N TYR A 89 -11.54 0.53 -19.25
CA TYR A 89 -12.49 0.47 -18.14
C TYR A 89 -12.46 -0.88 -17.42
N CYS A 90 -12.30 -2.00 -18.13
CA CYS A 90 -12.09 -3.31 -17.50
C CYS A 90 -10.78 -3.36 -16.70
N LYS A 91 -9.67 -2.83 -17.22
CA LYS A 91 -8.40 -2.71 -16.48
C LYS A 91 -8.51 -1.83 -15.22
N ALA A 92 -9.45 -0.89 -15.20
CA ALA A 92 -9.73 -0.02 -14.07
C ALA A 92 -10.71 -0.62 -13.05
N ASP A 93 -11.15 -1.88 -13.23
CA ASP A 93 -12.26 -2.50 -12.50
C ASP A 93 -13.59 -1.70 -12.58
N ALA A 94 -13.73 -0.83 -13.58
CA ALA A 94 -14.86 0.07 -13.77
C ALA A 94 -15.97 -0.61 -14.60
N TRP A 95 -16.48 -1.74 -14.10
CA TRP A 95 -17.36 -2.66 -14.84
C TRP A 95 -18.63 -1.99 -15.36
N SER A 96 -19.25 -1.11 -14.59
CA SER A 96 -20.45 -0.37 -15.01
C SER A 96 -20.16 0.53 -16.21
N PHE A 97 -19.01 1.21 -16.23
CA PHE A 97 -18.61 2.05 -17.36
C PHE A 97 -18.26 1.22 -18.59
N ALA A 98 -17.57 0.09 -18.41
CA ALA A 98 -17.27 -0.84 -19.49
C ALA A 98 -18.55 -1.38 -20.13
N MET A 99 -19.50 -1.84 -19.32
CA MET A 99 -20.77 -2.40 -19.80
C MET A 99 -21.65 -1.34 -20.47
N ASN A 100 -21.69 -0.11 -19.95
CA ASN A 100 -22.40 1.00 -20.59
C ASN A 100 -21.88 1.31 -22.00
N HIS A 101 -20.57 1.14 -22.24
CA HIS A 101 -19.96 1.31 -23.56
C HIS A 101 -20.14 0.08 -24.46
N ALA A 102 -20.24 -1.11 -23.88
CA ALA A 102 -20.50 -2.35 -24.60
C ALA A 102 -21.98 -2.58 -24.95
N PHE A 103 -22.90 -1.83 -24.33
CA PHE A 103 -24.34 -2.02 -24.47
C PHE A 103 -24.80 -2.01 -25.94
N GLY A 104 -25.53 -3.05 -26.33
CA GLY A 104 -26.02 -3.22 -27.71
C GLY A 104 -24.98 -3.75 -28.70
N ASN A 105 -23.75 -4.04 -28.26
CA ASN A 105 -22.71 -4.69 -29.06
C ASN A 105 -22.28 -6.00 -28.40
N GLU A 106 -22.60 -7.12 -29.05
CA GLU A 106 -22.34 -8.48 -28.53
C GLU A 106 -20.84 -8.78 -28.39
N GLU A 107 -20.02 -8.32 -29.34
CA GLU A 107 -18.56 -8.53 -29.31
C GLU A 107 -17.93 -7.79 -28.12
N LEU A 108 -18.31 -6.53 -27.90
CA LEU A 108 -17.82 -5.75 -26.75
C LEU A 108 -18.30 -6.34 -25.43
N THR A 109 -19.55 -6.82 -25.38
CA THR A 109 -20.10 -7.46 -24.19
C THR A 109 -19.31 -8.73 -23.86
N LYS A 110 -18.89 -9.49 -24.88
CA LYS A 110 -18.02 -10.66 -24.71
C LYS A 110 -16.64 -10.30 -24.17
N ILE A 111 -16.05 -9.16 -24.60
CA ILE A 111 -14.79 -8.68 -24.05
C ILE A 111 -14.93 -8.37 -22.55
N VAL A 112 -16.00 -7.66 -22.17
CA VAL A 112 -16.26 -7.32 -20.76
C VAL A 112 -16.43 -8.59 -19.92
N SER A 113 -17.21 -9.56 -20.40
CA SER A 113 -17.44 -10.81 -19.65
C SER A 113 -16.18 -11.66 -19.52
N GLN A 114 -15.35 -11.74 -20.55
CA GLN A 114 -14.05 -12.41 -20.49
C GLN A 114 -13.11 -11.73 -19.49
N ALA A 115 -13.00 -10.40 -19.54
CA ALA A 115 -12.18 -9.64 -18.60
C ALA A 115 -12.67 -9.81 -17.15
N ALA A 116 -13.98 -9.81 -16.93
CA ALA A 116 -14.58 -10.04 -15.62
C ALA A 116 -14.29 -11.46 -15.10
N SER A 117 -14.35 -12.48 -15.97
CA SER A 117 -14.00 -13.87 -15.61
C SER A 117 -12.54 -14.00 -15.18
N VAL A 118 -11.62 -13.38 -15.93
CA VAL A 118 -10.19 -13.38 -15.58
C VAL A 118 -9.97 -12.64 -14.26
N ARG A 119 -10.62 -11.50 -14.05
CA ARG A 119 -10.51 -10.75 -12.79
C ARG A 119 -11.04 -11.56 -11.60
N TYR A 120 -12.17 -12.25 -11.79
CA TYR A 120 -12.75 -13.11 -10.78
C TYR A 120 -11.77 -14.21 -10.33
N GLU A 121 -11.13 -14.90 -11.28
CA GLU A 121 -10.10 -15.91 -10.97
C GLU A 121 -8.91 -15.31 -10.22
N GLN A 122 -8.44 -14.11 -10.61
CA GLN A 122 -7.36 -13.41 -9.91
C GLN A 122 -7.74 -13.03 -8.46
N ILE A 123 -8.98 -12.61 -8.23
CA ILE A 123 -9.48 -12.28 -6.90
C ILE A 123 -9.54 -13.55 -6.04
N LEU A 124 -10.08 -14.65 -6.56
CA LEU A 124 -10.11 -15.93 -5.85
C LEU A 124 -8.71 -16.40 -5.47
N GLN A 125 -7.77 -16.36 -6.42
CA GLN A 125 -6.38 -16.74 -6.14
C GLN A 125 -5.73 -15.82 -5.10
N SER A 126 -6.07 -14.53 -5.11
CA SER A 126 -5.58 -13.59 -4.09
C SER A 126 -6.13 -13.91 -2.71
N ILE A 127 -7.42 -14.26 -2.61
CA ILE A 127 -8.06 -14.68 -1.36
C ILE A 127 -7.41 -15.93 -0.81
N GLU A 128 -7.21 -16.96 -1.64
CA GLU A 128 -6.53 -18.20 -1.24
C GLU A 128 -5.10 -17.94 -0.76
N ASN A 129 -4.37 -17.07 -1.46
CA ASN A 129 -3.02 -16.67 -1.04
C ASN A 129 -3.02 -15.94 0.31
N TRP A 130 -3.98 -15.04 0.55
CA TRP A 130 -4.09 -14.35 1.82
C TRP A 130 -4.47 -15.29 2.96
N GLU A 131 -5.40 -16.22 2.72
CA GLU A 131 -5.79 -17.25 3.69
C GLU A 131 -4.58 -18.09 4.10
N ASN A 132 -3.84 -18.62 3.12
CA ASN A 132 -2.62 -19.40 3.37
C ASN A 132 -1.55 -18.60 4.13
N LEU A 133 -1.35 -17.32 3.80
CA LEU A 133 -0.40 -16.45 4.50
C LEU A 133 -0.82 -16.18 5.95
N LEU A 134 -2.11 -15.91 6.18
CA LEU A 134 -2.66 -15.68 7.51
C LEU A 134 -2.53 -16.94 8.37
N GLU A 135 -2.89 -18.10 7.85
CA GLU A 135 -2.75 -19.38 8.55
C GLU A 135 -1.27 -19.64 8.90
N GLN A 136 -0.36 -19.53 7.92
CA GLN A 136 1.06 -19.72 8.13
C GLN A 136 1.61 -18.81 9.23
N TYR A 137 1.28 -17.52 9.21
CA TYR A 137 1.77 -16.57 10.21
C TYR A 137 1.14 -16.81 11.59
N CYS A 138 -0.14 -17.17 11.66
CA CYS A 138 -0.82 -17.50 12.92
C CYS A 138 -0.22 -18.75 13.57
N CYS A 139 -0.11 -19.86 12.84
CA CYS A 139 0.50 -21.09 13.33
C CYS A 139 1.94 -20.86 13.79
N ARG A 140 2.73 -20.10 13.02
CA ARG A 140 4.10 -19.79 13.40
C ARG A 140 4.18 -18.92 14.66
N LEU A 141 3.29 -17.94 14.78
CA LEU A 141 3.24 -17.05 15.94
C LEU A 141 2.91 -17.82 17.23
N GLU A 142 2.01 -18.81 17.15
CA GLU A 142 1.70 -19.70 18.27
C GLU A 142 2.95 -20.46 18.75
N VAL A 143 3.69 -21.10 17.83
CA VAL A 143 4.94 -21.79 18.13
C VAL A 143 5.99 -20.86 18.74
N VAL A 144 6.14 -19.63 18.21
CA VAL A 144 7.09 -18.65 18.74
C VAL A 144 6.71 -18.22 20.16
N ARG A 145 5.42 -18.01 20.44
CA ARG A 145 4.94 -17.65 21.78
C ARG A 145 5.12 -18.77 22.78
N GLU A 146 4.79 -20.00 22.40
CA GLU A 146 5.00 -21.19 23.24
C GLU A 146 6.49 -21.37 23.59
N ASN A 147 7.38 -21.24 22.60
CA ASN A 147 8.82 -21.34 22.81
C ASN A 147 9.35 -20.24 23.76
N LYS A 148 8.84 -19.01 23.63
CA LYS A 148 9.19 -17.91 24.55
C LYS A 148 8.71 -18.20 25.97
N GLU A 149 7.49 -18.69 26.13
CA GLU A 149 6.93 -19.06 27.43
C GLU A 149 7.72 -20.20 28.09
N ASN A 150 8.03 -21.26 27.33
CA ASN A 150 8.82 -22.40 27.82
C ASN A 150 10.25 -21.99 28.21
N SER A 151 10.88 -21.12 27.43
CA SER A 151 12.20 -20.55 27.75
C SER A 151 12.16 -19.72 29.05
N LEU A 152 11.12 -18.92 29.24
CA LEU A 152 10.90 -18.15 30.46
C LEU A 152 10.69 -19.06 31.68
N LYS A 153 9.81 -20.07 31.57
CA LYS A 153 9.60 -21.06 32.64
C LYS A 153 10.88 -21.80 33.02
N ALA A 154 11.69 -22.19 32.02
CA ALA A 154 12.98 -22.84 32.27
C ALA A 154 13.98 -21.90 32.95
N ALA A 155 13.99 -20.62 32.59
CA ALA A 155 14.84 -19.61 33.24
C ALA A 155 14.43 -19.37 34.70
N ILE A 156 13.12 -19.34 35.00
CA ILE A 156 12.58 -19.19 36.37
C ILE A 156 12.96 -20.42 37.21
N LYS A 157 12.72 -21.64 36.72
CA LYS A 157 13.09 -22.86 37.46
C LYS A 157 14.58 -22.94 37.77
N ARG A 158 15.45 -22.59 36.82
CA ARG A 158 16.90 -22.52 37.08
C ARG A 158 17.29 -21.47 38.12
N PHE A 159 16.50 -20.39 38.24
CA PHE A 159 16.70 -19.37 39.27
C PHE A 159 16.21 -19.85 40.64
N GLU A 160 15.13 -20.63 40.69
CA GLU A 160 14.60 -21.24 41.93
C GLU A 160 15.46 -22.41 42.44
N ASP A 161 16.01 -23.23 41.53
CA ASP A 161 16.83 -24.41 41.86
C ASP A 161 18.28 -24.07 42.25
N HIS A 162 18.76 -22.88 41.86
CA HIS A 162 20.07 -22.38 42.27
C HIS A 162 19.89 -21.28 43.34
N ASP A 163 20.27 -21.58 44.58
CA ASP A 163 20.60 -20.58 45.64
C ASP A 163 21.83 -19.74 45.24
N LEU A 164 21.83 -19.16 44.03
CA LEU A 164 22.90 -18.29 43.56
C LEU A 164 22.60 -16.86 44.02
N PRO A 165 23.56 -16.19 44.68
CA PRO A 165 23.38 -14.82 45.13
C PRO A 165 23.05 -13.92 43.95
N ALA A 166 22.08 -13.03 44.14
CA ALA A 166 21.50 -12.12 43.15
C ALA A 166 22.50 -11.25 42.36
N SER A 167 23.80 -11.28 42.70
CA SER A 167 24.88 -10.52 42.07
C SER A 167 25.53 -11.18 40.87
N GLU A 168 25.37 -12.50 40.65
CA GLU A 168 26.10 -13.23 39.58
C GLU A 168 25.22 -13.70 38.42
N VAL A 169 23.90 -13.56 38.55
CA VAL A 169 22.97 -13.78 37.45
C VAL A 169 23.24 -12.69 36.42
N LYS A 170 23.66 -13.07 35.20
CA LYS A 170 23.70 -12.16 34.05
C LYS A 170 22.33 -11.53 33.88
N PHE A 171 22.18 -10.37 34.52
CA PHE A 171 21.00 -9.53 34.55
C PHE A 171 20.57 -9.20 33.12
N SER A 172 21.46 -9.28 32.13
CA SER A 172 21.14 -9.06 30.72
C SER A 172 20.10 -10.05 30.18
N SER A 173 20.11 -11.33 30.55
CA SER A 173 19.17 -12.30 29.96
C SER A 173 17.76 -12.11 30.50
N LEU A 174 17.62 -12.05 31.84
CA LEU A 174 16.34 -11.80 32.48
C LEU A 174 15.83 -10.38 32.22
N PHE A 175 16.70 -9.36 32.19
CA PHE A 175 16.29 -7.99 31.89
C PHE A 175 15.99 -7.78 30.40
N GLU A 176 16.69 -8.42 29.45
CA GLU A 176 16.31 -8.34 28.03
C GLU A 176 15.01 -9.10 27.75
N ILE A 177 14.79 -10.24 28.41
CA ILE A 177 13.53 -11.00 28.31
C ILE A 177 12.37 -10.25 29.00
N SER A 178 12.62 -9.67 30.18
CA SER A 178 11.63 -8.96 30.98
C SER A 178 11.31 -7.56 30.42
N PHE A 179 12.29 -6.83 29.89
CA PHE A 179 12.10 -5.48 29.33
C PHE A 179 11.38 -5.46 27.98
N GLU A 180 11.58 -6.48 27.13
CA GLU A 180 10.85 -6.59 25.86
C GLU A 180 9.43 -7.16 26.08
N GLY A 181 9.25 -8.08 27.04
CA GLY A 181 7.92 -8.57 27.46
C GLY A 181 7.08 -7.53 28.23
N MET A 182 7.71 -6.61 28.98
CA MET A 182 7.01 -5.59 29.78
C MET A 182 6.32 -4.48 28.97
N ARG A 183 6.64 -4.31 27.68
CA ARG A 183 6.08 -3.19 26.90
C ARG A 183 4.71 -3.47 26.30
N GLU A 184 4.25 -4.72 26.26
CA GLU A 184 3.03 -5.09 25.53
C GLU A 184 1.91 -5.70 26.39
N THR A 185 2.14 -5.98 27.68
CA THR A 185 1.10 -6.53 28.57
C THR A 185 1.05 -5.79 29.91
N SER A 186 0.48 -4.58 29.90
CA SER A 186 0.27 -3.78 31.11
C SER A 186 -1.09 -4.12 31.76
N SER A 187 -1.10 -5.09 32.68
CA SER A 187 -2.15 -5.19 33.71
C SER A 187 -1.74 -5.98 34.97
N ALA A 188 -0.61 -6.69 34.95
CA ALA A 188 -0.02 -7.27 36.16
C ALA A 188 1.35 -6.62 36.41
N MET A 189 1.69 -6.40 37.68
CA MET A 189 3.00 -5.91 38.21
C MET A 189 3.04 -4.41 38.57
N SER A 190 2.37 -4.06 39.67
CA SER A 190 2.50 -2.76 40.36
C SER A 190 3.82 -2.61 41.17
N ASP A 191 4.61 -3.67 41.34
CA ASP A 191 5.69 -3.68 42.36
C ASP A 191 7.14 -3.62 41.79
N ILE A 192 7.33 -3.56 40.47
CA ILE A 192 8.67 -3.54 39.81
C ILE A 192 9.13 -2.12 39.41
N SER A 193 8.42 -1.08 39.84
CA SER A 193 8.59 0.32 39.40
C SER A 193 9.88 1.04 39.84
N LYS A 194 10.90 0.36 40.39
CA LYS A 194 12.12 1.00 40.93
C LYS A 194 13.40 0.81 40.11
N ILE A 195 13.39 0.10 38.98
CA ILE A 195 14.59 -0.16 38.15
C ILE A 195 14.42 0.37 36.72
N SER A 196 14.01 1.63 36.58
CA SER A 196 13.81 2.29 35.28
C SER A 196 14.69 3.54 35.15
N THR A 197 16.01 3.36 35.25
CA THR A 197 16.97 4.35 34.74
C THR A 197 17.88 3.64 33.74
N VAL A 198 18.12 4.29 32.59
CA VAL A 198 18.94 3.84 31.45
C VAL A 198 18.16 3.15 30.32
N SER A 199 17.59 3.96 29.42
CA SER A 199 17.55 3.61 28.00
C SER A 199 17.61 4.86 27.12
N THR A 200 18.77 5.53 27.14
CA THR A 200 19.21 6.50 26.12
C THR A 200 19.61 5.78 24.83
N ALA A 201 18.70 4.98 24.25
CA ALA A 201 18.94 4.37 22.94
C ALA A 201 18.88 5.45 21.85
N SER A 202 20.04 5.70 21.20
CA SER A 202 20.15 6.66 20.10
C SER A 202 19.11 6.38 19.01
N ALA A 203 18.63 7.42 18.33
CA ALA A 203 17.65 7.29 17.25
C ALA A 203 18.08 6.28 16.16
N ARG A 204 19.40 6.09 15.99
CA ARG A 204 20.00 5.10 15.09
C ARG A 204 19.75 3.66 15.55
N ARG A 205 19.83 3.38 16.86
CA ARG A 205 19.54 2.04 17.42
C ARG A 205 18.05 1.72 17.31
N ARG A 206 17.17 2.69 17.58
CA ARG A 206 15.71 2.55 17.37
C ARG A 206 15.37 2.18 15.92
N LYS A 207 15.89 2.93 14.94
CA LYS A 207 15.69 2.61 13.51
C LYS A 207 16.18 1.22 13.12
N HIS A 208 17.25 0.72 13.74
CA HIS A 208 17.77 -0.61 13.46
C HIS A 208 16.90 -1.73 14.05
N ILE A 209 16.35 -1.54 15.25
CA ILE A 209 15.39 -2.46 15.87
C ILE A 209 14.10 -2.50 15.06
N GLU A 210 13.56 -1.34 14.67
CA GLU A 210 12.37 -1.26 13.80
C GLU A 210 12.54 -2.01 12.47
N LYS A 211 13.75 -1.96 11.87
CA LYS A 211 14.04 -2.76 10.68
C LYS A 211 14.03 -4.26 10.98
N LYS A 212 14.57 -4.69 12.11
CA LYS A 212 14.57 -6.10 12.52
C LYS A 212 13.16 -6.62 12.80
N LYS A 213 12.28 -5.80 13.38
CA LYS A 213 10.85 -6.08 13.59
C LYS A 213 10.04 -6.20 12.30
N LYS A 214 10.67 -6.07 11.11
CA LYS A 214 10.04 -6.30 9.80
C LYS A 214 10.62 -7.48 9.04
N VAL A 215 11.65 -8.14 9.58
CA VAL A 215 12.32 -9.26 8.90
C VAL A 215 11.66 -10.55 9.35
N LEU A 216 10.95 -11.22 8.42
CA LEU A 216 10.33 -12.54 8.61
C LEU A 216 11.37 -13.66 8.55
N LYS A 217 12.39 -13.60 9.40
CA LYS A 217 13.38 -14.66 9.53
C LYS A 217 13.12 -15.47 10.79
N GLU A 218 12.94 -16.76 10.60
CA GLU A 218 12.75 -17.72 11.68
C GLU A 218 13.95 -17.78 12.64
N GLY A 219 13.67 -17.93 13.93
CA GLY A 219 14.66 -18.03 15.00
C GLY A 219 15.27 -16.68 15.41
N THR A 220 14.72 -15.55 14.93
CA THR A 220 15.20 -14.23 15.34
C THR A 220 14.52 -13.75 16.62
N GLN A 221 15.22 -12.92 17.40
CA GLN A 221 14.69 -12.36 18.65
C GLN A 221 13.38 -11.57 18.47
N TYR A 222 13.18 -10.96 17.31
CA TYR A 222 12.03 -10.11 16.98
C TYR A 222 11.04 -10.77 16.02
N GLU A 223 11.09 -12.09 15.91
CA GLU A 223 10.26 -12.86 14.97
C GLU A 223 8.77 -12.68 15.25
N ASP A 224 8.34 -12.66 16.50
CA ASP A 224 6.94 -12.41 16.90
C ASP A 224 6.46 -11.03 16.46
N ALA A 225 7.26 -9.98 16.67
CA ALA A 225 6.94 -8.64 16.22
C ALA A 225 6.90 -8.55 14.69
N ALA A 226 7.77 -9.28 13.99
CA ALA A 226 7.77 -9.37 12.53
C ALA A 226 6.51 -10.06 11.99
N LEU A 227 6.08 -11.17 12.62
CA LEU A 227 4.85 -11.87 12.26
C LEU A 227 3.61 -11.00 12.51
N LEU A 228 3.54 -10.30 13.65
CA LEU A 228 2.43 -9.39 13.95
C LEU A 228 2.35 -8.23 12.96
N ASN A 229 3.49 -7.65 12.58
CA ASN A 229 3.54 -6.61 11.56
C ASN A 229 3.11 -7.15 10.19
N ALA A 230 3.55 -8.37 9.82
CA ALA A 230 3.14 -8.99 8.56
C ALA A 230 1.63 -9.28 8.52
N LEU A 231 1.05 -9.82 9.61
CA LEU A 231 -0.41 -10.01 9.73
C LEU A 231 -1.17 -8.70 9.57
N LYS A 232 -0.70 -7.62 10.22
CA LYS A 232 -1.29 -6.29 10.10
C LYS A 232 -1.21 -5.74 8.67
N ASP A 233 -0.06 -5.90 8.02
CA ASP A 233 0.17 -5.44 6.65
C ASP A 233 -0.73 -6.22 5.66
N THR A 234 -0.87 -7.55 5.85
CA THR A 234 -1.80 -8.39 5.07
C THR A 234 -3.26 -7.95 5.26
N MET A 235 -3.70 -7.70 6.49
CA MET A 235 -5.06 -7.22 6.76
C MET A 235 -5.32 -5.86 6.11
N SER A 236 -4.37 -4.93 6.24
CA SER A 236 -4.47 -3.60 5.63
C SER A 236 -4.53 -3.68 4.10
N LEU A 237 -3.81 -4.64 3.51
CA LEU A 237 -3.89 -4.93 2.08
C LEU A 237 -5.28 -5.43 1.68
N ILE A 238 -5.84 -6.41 2.40
CA ILE A 238 -7.19 -6.95 2.15
C ILE A 238 -8.22 -5.83 2.21
N ASP A 239 -8.18 -4.99 3.25
CA ASP A 239 -9.09 -3.85 3.42
C ASP A 239 -9.00 -2.88 2.23
N SER A 240 -7.79 -2.63 1.73
CA SER A 240 -7.58 -1.76 0.57
C SER A 240 -8.16 -2.32 -0.73
N GLN A 241 -8.29 -3.65 -0.84
CA GLN A 241 -8.89 -4.32 -2.01
C GLN A 241 -10.43 -4.36 -1.93
N GLN A 242 -11.00 -4.32 -0.72
CA GLN A 242 -12.46 -4.28 -0.51
C GLN A 242 -13.04 -2.88 -0.74
N GLY A 243 -12.23 -1.82 -0.56
CA GLY A 243 -12.63 -0.42 -0.68
C GLY A 243 -12.70 0.14 -2.11
N ILE A 244 -12.95 -0.70 -3.12
CA ILE A 244 -13.21 -0.26 -4.50
C ILE A 244 -14.73 -0.06 -4.66
N PRO A 245 -15.27 1.18 -4.61
CA PRO A 245 -16.61 1.47 -5.11
C PRO A 245 -16.72 1.33 -6.62
#